data_AF-A0A6N7ZQ12-F1
#
_entry.id   AF-A0A6N7ZQ12-F1
#
_cell.length_a   1.000
_cell.length_b   1.000
_cell.length_c   1.000
_cell.angle_alpha   90.00
_cell.angle_beta   90.00
_cell.angle_gamma   90.00
#
_symmetry.space_group_name_H-M   'P 1'
#
loop_
_entity.id
_entity.type
_entity.pdbx_description
1 polymer ?
#
loop_
_entity_poly.entity_id
_entity_poly.type
_entity_poly.pdbx_seq_one_letter_code
_entity_poly.pdbx_strand_id
1 'polypeptide(L)'
;MKYSELKKRLVAATMLVSAVSLFAPGIAADDVKIDYTQYPLESKVAELYWSDHLEQARKSYEGQASPYVYVGEFKRDEDVLTVTMLGAESVCGMTTCPIRIFNGAKKIADLDMISNMDFHAASPSGRFISDGDGVFFTGLRKQP
;
A
#
# COMPACT_ATOMS: atom_id res chain seq x y z
N MET A 1 -3.45 -61.13 15.41
CA MET A 1 -3.53 -60.64 14.02
C MET A 1 -4.75 -59.75 13.84
N LYS A 2 -4.56 -58.44 13.70
CA LYS A 2 -5.04 -57.62 12.58
C LYS A 2 -4.78 -56.15 12.90
N TYR A 3 -3.72 -55.65 12.27
CA TYR A 3 -3.52 -54.25 11.94
C TYR A 3 -4.69 -53.75 11.08
N SER A 4 -5.19 -52.55 11.36
CA SER A 4 -5.95 -51.65 10.47
C SER A 4 -6.79 -50.75 11.38
N GLU A 5 -6.83 -49.42 11.31
CA GLU A 5 -6.28 -48.41 10.40
C GLU A 5 -6.51 -47.07 11.14
N LEU A 6 -5.52 -46.18 11.06
CA LEU A 6 -5.65 -44.73 10.87
C LEU A 6 -6.96 -44.06 11.39
N LYS A 7 -6.92 -43.11 12.33
CA LYS A 7 -6.27 -41.80 12.13
C LYS A 7 -5.87 -41.16 13.46
N LYS A 8 -4.57 -40.94 13.56
CA LYS A 8 -3.91 -39.98 14.44
C LYS A 8 -4.38 -38.56 14.15
N ARG A 9 -4.53 -37.75 15.21
CA ARG A 9 -4.17 -36.32 15.37
C ARG A 9 -4.88 -35.82 16.64
N LEU A 10 -4.28 -35.92 17.83
CA LEU A 10 -3.37 -34.90 18.42
C LEU A 10 -3.94 -33.49 18.14
N VAL A 11 -4.74 -32.92 19.05
CA VAL A 11 -4.35 -32.15 20.25
C VAL A 11 -3.41 -30.98 19.92
N ALA A 12 -3.89 -29.79 20.29
CA ALA A 12 -3.17 -28.62 20.79
C ALA A 12 -3.17 -27.36 19.92
N ALA A 13 -3.41 -26.28 20.66
CA ALA A 13 -2.91 -24.92 20.46
C ALA A 13 -3.59 -24.11 19.36
N THR A 14 -4.67 -23.46 19.76
CA THR A 14 -4.92 -22.05 19.45
C THR A 14 -3.61 -21.26 19.65
N MET A 15 -2.81 -21.10 18.60
CA MET A 15 -1.79 -20.07 18.58
C MET A 15 -2.51 -18.75 18.30
N LEU A 16 -2.64 -17.93 19.34
CA LEU A 16 -2.60 -16.49 19.16
C LEU A 16 -1.34 -16.19 18.34
N VAL A 17 -1.51 -15.80 17.09
CA VAL A 17 -0.43 -15.13 16.37
C VAL A 17 -0.41 -13.70 16.89
N SER A 18 0.14 -13.52 18.10
CA SER A 18 0.80 -12.28 18.45
C SER A 18 2.14 -12.29 17.71
N ALA A 19 2.12 -11.91 16.44
CA ALA A 19 3.34 -11.54 15.72
C ALA A 19 3.57 -10.05 16.01
N VAL A 20 4.20 -9.76 17.14
CA VAL A 20 5.63 -9.41 17.23
C VAL A 20 5.85 -8.01 16.65
N SER A 21 6.09 -7.06 17.56
CA SER A 21 6.86 -5.84 17.31
C SER A 21 8.14 -6.22 16.58
N LEU A 22 8.11 -6.20 15.24
CA LEU A 22 9.27 -6.40 14.37
C LEU A 22 10.05 -5.09 14.20
N PHE A 23 10.27 -4.37 15.29
CA PHE A 23 11.31 -3.36 15.35
C PHE A 23 12.42 -3.92 16.23
N ALA A 24 13.21 -4.82 15.66
CA ALA A 24 14.57 -5.00 16.16
C ALA A 24 15.24 -3.62 16.11
N PRO A 25 15.80 -3.11 17.21
CA PRO A 25 16.55 -1.86 17.20
C PRO A 25 17.77 -2.08 16.31
N GLY A 26 17.75 -1.56 15.08
CA GLY A 26 18.84 -1.73 14.12
C GLY A 26 18.46 -1.82 12.65
N ILE A 27 17.18 -1.91 12.29
CA ILE A 27 16.75 -1.69 10.90
C ILE A 27 16.23 -0.25 10.82
N ALA A 28 17.15 0.71 10.66
CA ALA A 28 16.77 2.09 10.38
C ALA A 28 16.01 2.11 9.05
N ALA A 29 14.74 2.52 9.04
CA ALA A 29 14.07 2.84 7.79
C ALA A 29 14.66 4.16 7.26
N ASP A 30 14.92 4.23 5.95
CA ASP A 30 15.34 5.48 5.33
C ASP A 30 14.10 6.34 5.13
N ASP A 31 14.14 7.59 5.54
CA ASP A 31 13.12 8.56 5.14
C ASP A 31 13.17 8.70 3.61
N VAL A 32 12.04 8.50 2.97
CA VAL A 32 11.89 8.58 1.52
C VAL A 32 10.91 9.69 1.21
N LYS A 33 11.32 10.62 0.36
CA LYS A 33 10.39 11.58 -0.21
C LYS A 33 9.87 11.05 -1.54
N ILE A 34 8.55 10.94 -1.67
CA ILE A 34 7.89 10.70 -2.95
C ILE A 34 7.32 12.05 -3.41
N ASP A 35 7.82 12.57 -4.52
CA ASP A 35 7.26 13.76 -5.13
C ASP A 35 6.05 13.37 -5.97
N TYR A 36 4.87 13.83 -5.55
CA TYR A 36 3.62 13.53 -6.23
C TYR A 36 3.25 14.61 -7.23
N THR A 37 2.79 14.17 -8.40
CA THR A 37 2.07 15.01 -9.36
C THR A 37 0.57 14.78 -9.22
N GLN A 38 -0.18 15.87 -9.22
CA GLN A 38 -1.63 15.88 -9.09
C GLN A 38 -2.31 15.91 -10.45
N TYR A 39 -3.30 15.05 -10.65
CA TYR A 39 -4.07 14.93 -11.89
C TYR A 39 -5.57 15.01 -11.61
N PRO A 40 -6.35 15.71 -12.46
CA PRO A 40 -7.81 15.75 -12.34
C PRO A 40 -8.42 14.38 -12.68
N LEU A 41 -9.63 14.09 -12.19
CA LEU A 41 -10.33 12.81 -12.42
C LEU A 41 -10.67 12.55 -13.89
N GLU A 42 -10.74 13.59 -14.72
CA GLU A 42 -10.99 13.50 -16.16
C GLU A 42 -9.73 13.16 -16.95
N SER A 43 -8.57 13.11 -16.30
CA SER A 43 -7.31 12.79 -16.98
C SER A 43 -7.23 11.32 -17.36
N LYS A 44 -6.50 11.03 -18.45
CA LYS A 44 -6.13 9.65 -18.82
C LYS A 44 -5.33 8.95 -17.73
N VAL A 45 -4.61 9.70 -16.89
CA VAL A 45 -3.86 9.16 -15.75
C VAL A 45 -4.80 8.62 -14.68
N ALA A 46 -5.88 9.35 -14.39
CA ALA A 46 -6.91 8.89 -13.46
C ALA A 46 -7.62 7.64 -13.99
N GLU A 47 -7.95 7.59 -15.28
CA GLU A 47 -8.53 6.41 -15.92
C GLU A 47 -7.57 5.19 -15.87
N LEU A 48 -6.28 5.42 -16.16
CA LEU A 48 -5.26 4.38 -16.14
C LEU A 48 -5.15 3.71 -14.77
N TYR A 49 -5.16 4.50 -13.70
CA TYR A 49 -4.87 3.99 -12.36
C TYR A 49 -6.10 3.71 -11.50
N TRP A 50 -7.25 4.34 -11.77
CA TRP A 50 -8.41 4.35 -10.88
C TRP A 50 -9.77 4.27 -11.58
N SER A 51 -9.82 3.78 -12.84
CA SER A 51 -11.07 3.62 -13.60
C SER A 51 -12.21 2.94 -12.83
N ASP A 52 -11.89 2.01 -11.93
CA ASP A 52 -12.83 1.29 -11.08
C ASP A 52 -13.48 2.13 -9.97
N HIS A 53 -12.91 3.29 -9.63
CA HIS A 53 -13.37 4.16 -8.53
C HIS A 53 -13.78 5.58 -8.98
N LEU A 54 -13.57 5.96 -10.25
CA LEU A 54 -13.83 7.33 -10.71
C LEU A 54 -15.29 7.76 -10.55
N GLU A 55 -16.24 6.86 -10.83
CA GLU A 55 -17.68 7.16 -10.65
C GLU A 55 -18.04 7.47 -9.20
N GLN A 56 -17.43 6.77 -8.24
CA GLN A 56 -17.62 7.06 -6.82
C GLN A 56 -16.94 8.38 -6.44
N ALA A 57 -15.69 8.59 -6.88
CA ALA A 57 -14.92 9.79 -6.58
C ALA A 57 -15.62 11.08 -7.07
N ARG A 58 -16.27 11.03 -8.23
CA ARG A 58 -17.05 12.16 -8.80
C ARG A 58 -18.24 12.58 -7.95
N LYS A 59 -18.83 11.67 -7.16
CA LYS A 59 -19.97 11.98 -6.28
C LYS A 59 -19.59 12.92 -5.13
N SER A 60 -18.29 13.15 -4.89
CA SER A 60 -17.78 14.05 -3.83
C SER A 60 -17.88 15.55 -4.16
N TYR A 61 -18.47 15.94 -5.29
CA TYR A 61 -18.41 17.31 -5.82
C TYR A 61 -19.42 18.28 -5.17
N GLU A 62 -19.82 18.07 -3.92
CA GLU A 62 -20.73 18.98 -3.19
C GLU A 62 -19.96 20.07 -2.40
N GLY A 63 -19.04 20.77 -3.08
CA GLY A 63 -18.47 22.03 -2.59
C GLY A 63 -17.20 21.96 -1.73
N GLN A 64 -16.51 20.83 -1.67
CA GLN A 64 -15.17 20.72 -1.06
C GLN A 64 -14.08 20.42 -2.10
N ALA A 65 -12.82 20.39 -1.64
CA ALA A 65 -11.61 20.26 -2.45
C ALA A 65 -11.82 19.29 -3.63
N SER A 66 -11.50 19.76 -4.84
CA SER A 66 -11.74 18.96 -6.04
C SER A 66 -11.06 17.60 -5.91
N PRO A 67 -11.69 16.51 -6.36
CA PRO A 67 -11.07 15.20 -6.27
C PRO A 67 -9.90 15.09 -7.26
N TYR A 68 -8.81 14.47 -6.82
CA TYR A 68 -7.61 14.30 -7.63
C TYR A 68 -7.02 12.90 -7.49
N VAL A 69 -6.27 12.50 -8.52
CA VAL A 69 -5.33 11.38 -8.43
C VAL A 69 -3.93 11.96 -8.27
N TYR A 70 -3.24 11.55 -7.21
CA TYR A 70 -1.84 11.85 -7.00
C TYR A 70 -1.01 10.67 -7.48
N VAL A 71 0.07 10.94 -8.20
CA VAL A 71 0.99 9.91 -8.71
C VAL A 71 2.41 10.30 -8.40
N GLY A 72 3.15 9.42 -7.75
CA GLY A 72 4.56 9.59 -7.44
C GLY A 72 5.33 8.32 -7.77
N GLU A 73 6.63 8.46 -7.91
CA GLU A 73 7.53 7.31 -8.12
C GLU A 73 8.46 7.16 -6.91
N PHE A 74 8.56 5.93 -6.43
CA PHE A 74 9.62 5.52 -5.53
C PHE A 74 10.68 4.77 -6.34
N LYS A 75 11.93 5.22 -6.24
CA LYS A 75 13.07 4.63 -6.94
C LYS A 75 14.10 4.14 -5.94
N ARG A 76 14.55 2.90 -6.10
CA ARG A 76 15.67 2.36 -5.37
C ARG A 76 16.45 1.43 -6.27
N ASP A 77 17.74 1.71 -6.43
CA ASP A 77 18.61 1.00 -7.36
C ASP A 77 17.98 0.94 -8.77
N GLU A 78 17.67 -0.25 -9.27
CA GLU A 78 17.02 -0.47 -10.58
C GLU A 78 15.50 -0.62 -10.48
N ASP A 79 14.93 -0.71 -9.28
CA ASP A 79 13.51 -0.90 -9.05
C ASP A 79 12.77 0.45 -9.01
N VAL A 80 11.67 0.54 -9.76
CA VAL A 80 10.76 1.69 -9.78
C VAL A 80 9.36 1.22 -9.42
N LEU A 81 8.80 1.84 -8.39
CA LEU A 81 7.40 1.69 -8.02
C LEU A 81 6.64 2.96 -8.32
N THR A 82 5.47 2.82 -8.93
CA THR A 82 4.52 3.93 -9.05
C THR A 82 3.52 3.82 -7.92
N VAL A 83 3.45 4.85 -7.08
CA VAL A 83 2.50 4.96 -5.98
C VAL A 83 1.45 5.97 -6.40
N THR A 84 0.19 5.57 -6.39
CA THR A 84 -0.92 6.46 -6.71
C THR A 84 -1.89 6.55 -5.54
N MET A 85 -2.48 7.71 -5.32
CA MET A 85 -3.50 7.96 -4.30
C MET A 85 -4.71 8.59 -4.95
N LEU A 86 -5.91 8.12 -4.60
CA LEU A 86 -7.16 8.75 -5.00
C LEU A 86 -7.65 9.63 -3.85
N GLY A 87 -7.39 10.93 -3.96
CA GLY A 87 -7.86 11.93 -3.02
C GLY A 87 -9.27 12.39 -3.38
N ALA A 88 -10.28 11.72 -2.85
CA ALA A 88 -11.67 12.14 -2.94
C ALA A 88 -12.42 11.78 -1.65
N GLU A 89 -13.22 12.69 -1.11
CA GLU A 89 -13.90 12.49 0.18
C GLU A 89 -14.81 11.24 0.18
N SER A 90 -15.45 10.91 -0.94
CA SER A 90 -16.33 9.73 -1.03
C SER A 90 -15.62 8.38 -0.96
N VAL A 91 -14.29 8.37 -1.06
CA VAL A 91 -13.45 7.14 -1.00
C VAL A 91 -12.39 7.21 0.08
N CYS A 92 -11.97 8.40 0.51
CA CYS A 92 -11.11 8.55 1.67
C CYS A 92 -11.91 8.34 2.96
N GLY A 93 -11.27 7.71 3.96
CA GLY A 93 -11.71 7.77 5.35
C GLY A 93 -11.40 9.13 5.98
N MET A 94 -11.64 9.26 7.29
CA MET A 94 -11.39 10.53 8.02
C MET A 94 -9.91 10.93 8.02
N THR A 95 -9.00 9.95 8.01
CA THR A 95 -7.55 10.18 8.12
C THR A 95 -6.75 9.49 7.02
N THR A 96 -7.39 8.60 6.26
CA THR A 96 -6.72 7.76 5.26
C THR A 96 -7.37 7.89 3.89
N CYS A 97 -6.58 7.78 2.84
CA CYS A 97 -7.04 7.70 1.46
C CYS A 97 -6.54 6.41 0.81
N PRO A 98 -7.31 5.86 -0.14
CA PRO A 98 -6.89 4.66 -0.84
C PRO A 98 -5.68 4.96 -1.74
N ILE A 99 -4.70 4.08 -1.67
CA ILE A 99 -3.50 4.07 -2.51
C ILE A 99 -3.39 2.78 -3.32
N ARG A 100 -2.68 2.86 -4.44
CA ARG A 100 -2.41 1.74 -5.32
C ARG A 100 -0.95 1.76 -5.74
N ILE A 101 -0.28 0.62 -5.61
CA ILE A 101 1.14 0.48 -5.93
C ILE A 101 1.29 -0.40 -7.17
N PHE A 102 2.13 0.05 -8.09
CA PHE A 102 2.46 -0.65 -9.33
C PHE A 102 3.96 -0.88 -9.44
N ASN A 103 4.33 -1.99 -10.09
CA ASN A 103 5.66 -2.19 -10.66
C ASN A 103 5.48 -2.33 -12.19
N GLY A 104 5.90 -1.30 -12.92
CA GLY A 104 5.54 -1.13 -14.34
C GLY A 104 4.02 -1.11 -14.52
N ALA A 105 3.49 -1.94 -15.42
CA ALA A 105 2.06 -2.05 -15.68
C ALA A 105 1.29 -2.92 -14.67
N LYS A 106 2.00 -3.63 -13.77
CA LYS A 106 1.38 -4.59 -12.85
C LYS A 106 1.01 -3.92 -11.53
N LYS A 107 -0.28 -3.92 -11.21
CA LYS A 107 -0.75 -3.61 -9.85
C LYS A 107 -0.26 -4.68 -8.88
N ILE A 108 0.39 -4.26 -7.80
CA ILE A 108 0.93 -5.15 -6.76
C ILE A 108 0.22 -5.01 -5.42
N ALA A 109 -0.41 -3.86 -5.13
CA ALA A 109 -1.16 -3.64 -3.90
C ALA A 109 -2.25 -2.57 -4.08
N ASP A 110 -3.36 -2.76 -3.35
CA ASP A 110 -4.37 -1.75 -2.99
C ASP A 110 -4.35 -1.64 -1.47
N LEU A 111 -4.26 -0.43 -0.93
CA LEU A 111 -4.06 -0.16 0.50
C LEU A 111 -4.76 1.14 0.88
N ASP A 112 -4.82 1.45 2.17
CA ASP A 112 -5.17 2.77 2.69
C ASP A 112 -3.95 3.40 3.36
N MET A 113 -3.70 4.67 3.09
CA MET A 113 -2.56 5.44 3.58
C MET A 113 -3.06 6.72 4.26
N ILE A 114 -2.38 7.24 5.28
CA ILE A 114 -2.66 8.56 5.83
C ILE A 114 -2.66 9.56 4.67
N SER A 115 -3.63 10.47 4.66
CA SER A 115 -3.73 11.54 3.65
C SER A 115 -2.56 12.53 3.67
N ASN A 116 -1.59 12.34 4.56
CA ASN A 116 -0.35 13.10 4.64
C ASN A 116 0.69 12.51 3.68
N MET A 117 0.86 13.17 2.54
CA MET A 117 1.77 12.75 1.47
C MET A 117 3.25 13.11 1.74
N ASP A 118 3.55 13.82 2.83
CA ASP A 118 4.90 14.31 3.09
C ASP A 118 5.78 13.31 3.83
N PHE A 119 5.20 12.25 4.41
CA PHE A 119 5.93 11.28 5.21
C PHE A 119 5.86 9.89 4.58
N HIS A 120 6.99 9.44 4.05
CA HIS A 120 7.20 8.04 3.71
C HIS A 120 8.54 7.56 4.28
N ALA A 121 8.59 6.32 4.75
CA ALA A 121 9.79 5.66 5.22
C ALA A 121 9.92 4.31 4.51
N ALA A 122 11.06 4.01 3.90
CA ALA A 122 11.30 2.72 3.28
C ALA A 122 12.25 1.86 4.12
N SER A 123 12.00 0.56 4.22
CA SER A 123 12.96 -0.35 4.85
C SER A 123 14.27 -0.35 4.07
N PRO A 124 15.45 -0.61 4.66
CA PRO A 124 16.74 -0.73 3.95
C PRO A 124 16.74 -1.73 2.79
N SER A 125 15.87 -2.75 2.87
CA SER A 125 15.70 -3.75 1.83
C SER A 125 14.81 -3.32 0.66
N GLY A 126 14.20 -2.13 0.72
CA GLY A 126 13.20 -1.64 -0.25
C GLY A 126 11.90 -2.41 -0.20
N ARG A 127 11.81 -3.45 0.65
CA ARG A 127 10.65 -4.36 0.79
C ARG A 127 9.45 -3.71 1.42
N PHE A 128 9.65 -2.58 2.09
CA PHE A 128 8.58 -1.87 2.75
C PHE A 128 8.62 -0.37 2.50
N ILE A 129 7.44 0.23 2.39
CA ILE A 129 7.22 1.68 2.55
C ILE A 129 6.25 1.83 3.74
N SER A 130 6.37 2.87 4.54
CA SER A 130 5.51 3.20 5.68
C SER A 130 5.19 4.68 5.62
N ASP A 131 4.00 5.08 6.04
CA ASP A 131 3.52 6.47 6.06
C ASP A 131 3.36 7.04 7.49
N GLY A 132 3.89 6.33 8.49
CA GLY A 132 3.76 6.69 9.91
C GLY A 132 2.70 5.90 10.69
N ASP A 133 1.64 5.38 10.05
CA ASP A 133 0.62 4.54 10.71
C ASP A 133 0.62 3.08 10.22
N GLY A 134 1.19 2.80 9.04
CA GLY A 134 1.22 1.45 8.45
C GLY A 134 2.58 1.08 7.86
N VAL A 135 2.83 -0.23 7.71
CA VAL A 135 3.99 -0.78 6.98
C VAL A 135 3.48 -1.59 5.78
N PHE A 136 3.83 -1.17 4.58
CA PHE A 136 3.36 -1.73 3.31
C PHE A 136 4.44 -2.58 2.67
N PHE A 137 4.11 -3.77 2.17
CA PHE A 137 5.07 -4.61 1.46
C PHE A 137 5.11 -4.22 -0.03
N THR A 138 6.27 -3.82 -0.53
CA THR A 138 6.47 -3.44 -1.93
C THR A 138 6.74 -4.62 -2.86
N GLY A 139 7.00 -5.80 -2.31
CA GLY A 139 7.36 -6.99 -3.09
C GLY A 139 8.72 -6.91 -3.81
N LEU A 140 9.48 -5.82 -3.64
CA LEU A 140 10.83 -5.67 -4.21
C LEU A 140 11.75 -6.74 -3.59
N ARG A 141 12.44 -7.52 -4.42
CA ARG A 141 13.41 -8.49 -3.91
C ARG A 141 14.74 -7.77 -3.73
N LYS A 142 15.35 -7.96 -2.57
CA LYS A 142 16.79 -7.70 -2.41
C LYS A 142 17.52 -8.57 -3.44
N GLN A 143 18.19 -7.97 -4.43
CA GLN A 143 19.16 -8.73 -5.21
C GLN A 143 20.28 -9.21 -4.25
N PRO A 144 20.78 -10.45 -4.44
CA PRO A 144 21.70 -11.11 -3.51
C PRO A 144 23.01 -10.33 -3.29
#